data_AF-A0A098LQL8-F1
#
_entry.id   AF-A0A098LQL8-F1
#
_cell.length_a   1.000
_cell.length_b   1.000
_cell.length_c   1.000
_cell.angle_alpha   90.00
_cell.angle_beta   90.00
_cell.angle_gamma   90.00
#
_symmetry.space_group_name_H-M   'P 1'
#
loop_
_entity.id
_entity.type
_entity.pdbx_description
1 polymer ?
#
loop_
_entity_poly.entity_id
_entity_poly.type
_entity_poly.pdbx_seq_one_letter_code
_entity_poly.pdbx_strand_id
1 'polypeptide(L)'
;MIADSLPDTFGNIIFQEWLTARGIQKVTPLEQLAYVADRGMGALEYKPVKELPNIASINIDEIITILEKVLKLKEDTSGAALDELSLLNVFKIGTSAGGARPKILISEHKETGKIIAGDRETSEDYNHYLVKLHLDDSDGYNKEKVEYAYYLLAREAGVDMMPSKLIENKHFATLRYDRQNGEKQHVLTVTGLTGWDFKGQPENSSYENVFKVALGLEVPHKDLQQLFKRMVFNVIFRNVDDHLKNHGFTYNKDSDSWNLTPAYDLTYALNPLFTFKATYRALSINGKRTEITVKDLLAIAEAFVIKNPKGIIEDIQELIPRWIEVAEELDIPGHIITAIQKEIKRIT
;
A
#
# COMPACT_ATOMS: atom_id res chain seq x y z
N MET A 1 -17.77 -1.69 1.03
CA MET A 1 -17.48 -0.78 2.16
C MET A 1 -16.65 -1.44 3.25
N ILE A 2 -17.17 -2.41 4.00
CA ILE A 2 -16.44 -3.02 5.14
C ILE A 2 -15.27 -3.94 4.76
N ALA A 3 -15.14 -4.29 3.47
CA ALA A 3 -14.07 -5.16 2.98
C ALA A 3 -12.67 -4.52 3.13
N ASP A 4 -12.57 -3.19 3.15
CA ASP A 4 -11.31 -2.48 3.37
C ASP A 4 -10.81 -2.60 4.81
N SER A 5 -11.71 -2.89 5.76
CA SER A 5 -11.38 -3.08 7.17
C SER A 5 -11.01 -4.52 7.50
N LEU A 6 -11.27 -5.47 6.58
CA LEU A 6 -10.88 -6.85 6.77
C LEU A 6 -9.38 -7.02 6.51
N PRO A 7 -8.70 -7.89 7.27
CA PRO A 7 -7.32 -8.26 6.97
C PRO A 7 -7.22 -8.77 5.53
N ASP A 8 -6.15 -8.39 4.84
CA ASP A 8 -5.84 -9.02 3.56
C ASP A 8 -5.34 -10.46 3.76
N THR A 9 -4.92 -11.13 2.70
CA THR A 9 -4.75 -12.58 2.67
C THR A 9 -3.85 -13.14 3.80
N PHE A 10 -2.74 -12.51 4.19
CA PHE A 10 -1.89 -13.04 5.27
C PHE A 10 -2.33 -12.56 6.63
N GLY A 11 -2.84 -11.34 6.74
CA GLY A 11 -3.47 -10.91 7.98
C GLY A 11 -4.55 -11.91 8.36
N ASN A 12 -5.31 -12.37 7.35
CA ASN A 12 -6.25 -13.46 7.52
C ASN A 12 -5.57 -14.80 7.81
N ILE A 13 -4.46 -15.18 7.16
CA ILE A 13 -3.70 -16.40 7.52
C ILE A 13 -3.27 -16.37 8.99
N ILE A 14 -2.51 -15.35 9.41
CA ILE A 14 -2.02 -15.21 10.79
C ILE A 14 -3.19 -15.21 11.76
N PHE A 15 -4.27 -14.53 11.41
CA PHE A 15 -5.49 -14.54 12.19
C PHE A 15 -6.10 -15.94 12.32
N GLN A 16 -6.19 -16.70 11.23
CA GLN A 16 -6.69 -18.08 11.27
C GLN A 16 -5.77 -19.02 12.06
N GLU A 17 -4.45 -18.88 11.94
CA GLU A 17 -3.49 -19.66 12.73
C GLU A 17 -3.64 -19.34 14.22
N TRP A 18 -3.76 -18.06 14.58
CA TRP A 18 -3.99 -17.62 15.96
C TRP A 18 -5.30 -18.17 16.53
N LEU A 19 -6.38 -18.17 15.75
CA LEU A 19 -7.66 -18.78 16.16
C LEU A 19 -7.56 -20.28 16.32
N THR A 20 -6.85 -20.96 15.41
CA THR A 20 -6.66 -22.41 15.41
C THR A 20 -5.88 -22.85 16.65
N ALA A 21 -4.84 -22.09 17.04
CA ALA A 21 -4.10 -22.32 18.28
C ALA A 21 -4.99 -22.26 19.55
N ARG A 22 -6.09 -21.50 19.50
CA ARG A 22 -7.09 -21.40 20.58
C ARG A 22 -8.23 -22.42 20.47
N GLY A 23 -8.15 -23.34 19.52
CA GLY A 23 -9.23 -24.30 19.24
C GLY A 23 -10.47 -23.67 18.60
N ILE A 24 -10.40 -22.43 18.11
CA ILE A 24 -11.50 -21.76 17.41
C ILE A 24 -11.38 -22.07 15.93
N GLN A 25 -12.34 -22.81 15.38
CA GLN A 25 -12.37 -23.13 13.96
C GLN A 25 -13.34 -22.22 13.20
N LYS A 26 -12.88 -21.69 12.05
CA LYS A 26 -13.66 -20.94 11.05
C LYS A 26 -14.42 -19.74 11.61
N VAL A 27 -13.91 -18.56 11.31
CA VAL A 27 -14.49 -17.28 11.77
C VAL A 27 -15.07 -16.53 10.58
N THR A 28 -16.34 -16.14 10.69
CA THR A 28 -17.06 -15.41 9.64
C THR A 28 -16.46 -14.00 9.47
N PRO A 29 -16.61 -13.34 8.30
CA PRO A 29 -16.16 -11.95 8.13
C PRO A 29 -16.75 -11.00 9.19
N LEU A 30 -18.00 -11.22 9.62
CA LEU A 30 -18.62 -10.41 10.68
C LEU A 30 -17.90 -10.58 12.02
N GLU A 31 -17.54 -11.81 12.38
CA GLU A 31 -16.76 -12.07 13.59
C GLU A 31 -15.33 -11.55 13.49
N GLN A 32 -14.72 -11.58 12.29
CA GLN A 32 -13.43 -10.93 12.05
C GLN A 32 -13.48 -9.44 12.36
N LEU A 33 -14.56 -8.75 11.95
CA LEU A 33 -14.77 -7.34 12.27
C LEU A 33 -14.87 -7.09 13.79
N ALA A 34 -15.44 -8.02 14.56
CA ALA A 34 -15.44 -7.92 16.02
C ALA A 34 -14.03 -7.96 16.62
N TYR A 35 -13.09 -8.67 15.98
CA TYR A 35 -11.67 -8.61 16.35
C TYR A 35 -10.99 -7.36 15.82
N VAL A 36 -11.29 -6.89 14.60
CA VAL A 36 -10.77 -5.61 14.08
C VAL A 36 -11.19 -4.46 15.01
N ALA A 37 -12.42 -4.49 15.53
CA ALA A 37 -12.90 -3.57 16.54
C ALA A 37 -12.62 -2.10 16.17
N ASP A 38 -11.74 -1.45 16.93
CA ASP A 38 -11.33 -0.05 16.81
C ASP A 38 -9.99 0.15 16.09
N ARG A 39 -9.35 -0.91 15.57
CA ARG A 39 -7.97 -0.84 15.03
C ARG A 39 -7.86 -0.84 13.51
N GLY A 40 -8.98 -0.91 12.81
CA GLY A 40 -9.03 -0.93 11.35
C GLY A 40 -8.44 0.32 10.69
N MET A 41 -8.09 0.20 9.41
CA MET A 41 -7.75 1.36 8.57
C MET A 41 -8.96 2.30 8.47
N GLY A 42 -8.70 3.61 8.40
CA GLY A 42 -9.73 4.62 8.38
C GLY A 42 -10.39 4.82 9.75
N ALA A 43 -11.64 5.29 9.75
CA ALA A 43 -12.38 5.68 10.96
C ALA A 43 -13.54 4.75 11.32
N LEU A 44 -13.74 3.63 10.60
CA LEU A 44 -14.80 2.69 10.93
C LEU A 44 -14.42 1.84 12.15
N GLU A 45 -15.33 1.78 13.12
CA GLU A 45 -15.19 0.95 14.32
C GLU A 45 -16.34 -0.03 14.44
N TYR A 46 -16.04 -1.22 14.94
CA TYR A 46 -16.97 -2.35 14.97
C TYR A 46 -17.29 -2.77 16.40
N LYS A 47 -18.58 -3.01 16.66
CA LYS A 47 -19.09 -3.48 17.96
C LYS A 47 -19.97 -4.72 17.77
N PRO A 48 -19.94 -5.70 18.69
CA PRO A 48 -19.17 -5.74 19.94
C PRO A 48 -17.67 -5.99 19.72
N VAL A 49 -16.83 -5.52 20.65
CA VAL A 49 -15.38 -5.68 20.61
C VAL A 49 -14.97 -7.05 21.16
N LYS A 50 -14.14 -7.79 20.41
CA LYS A 50 -13.38 -8.94 20.92
C LYS A 50 -11.95 -8.49 21.24
N GLU A 51 -11.61 -8.50 22.52
CA GLU A 51 -10.29 -8.07 22.99
C GLU A 51 -9.17 -9.02 22.56
N LEU A 52 -8.04 -8.42 22.21
CA LEU A 52 -6.78 -9.13 22.00
C LEU A 52 -5.82 -8.79 23.15
N PRO A 53 -5.05 -9.76 23.69
CA PRO A 53 -4.15 -9.54 24.83
C PRO A 53 -3.12 -8.41 24.60
N ASN A 54 -2.99 -7.45 25.52
CA ASN A 54 -2.12 -6.27 25.39
C ASN A 54 -0.63 -6.61 25.29
N ILE A 55 0.08 -5.93 24.39
CA ILE A 55 1.54 -5.98 24.26
C ILE A 55 2.06 -4.59 24.62
N ALA A 56 3.01 -4.51 25.56
CA ALA A 56 3.44 -3.23 26.12
C ALA A 56 4.58 -2.54 25.33
N SER A 57 5.34 -3.30 24.53
CA SER A 57 6.47 -2.79 23.75
C SER A 57 6.63 -3.55 22.43
N ILE A 58 6.96 -2.82 21.36
CA ILE A 58 7.28 -3.40 20.05
C ILE A 58 8.79 -3.40 19.85
N ASN A 59 9.34 -4.57 19.53
CA ASN A 59 10.68 -4.72 18.99
C ASN A 59 10.55 -5.26 17.55
N ILE A 60 11.04 -4.50 16.57
CA ILE A 60 10.94 -4.85 15.14
C ILE A 60 11.70 -6.14 14.84
N ASP A 61 12.91 -6.33 15.39
CA ASP A 61 13.73 -7.53 15.19
C ASP A 61 13.05 -8.78 15.72
N GLU A 62 12.39 -8.69 16.87
CA GLU A 62 11.63 -9.79 17.44
C GLU A 62 10.47 -10.19 16.52
N ILE A 63 9.77 -9.20 15.94
CA ILE A 63 8.67 -9.44 15.01
C ILE A 63 9.18 -10.07 13.72
N ILE A 64 10.30 -9.59 13.18
CA ILE A 64 10.94 -10.19 12.00
C ILE A 64 11.31 -11.64 12.30
N THR A 65 11.94 -11.91 13.44
CA THR A 65 12.30 -13.27 13.86
C THR A 65 11.08 -14.18 13.94
N ILE A 66 9.95 -13.69 14.46
CA ILE A 66 8.70 -14.47 14.50
C ILE A 66 8.15 -14.67 13.08
N LEU A 67 8.14 -13.64 12.25
CA LEU A 67 7.66 -13.71 10.87
C LEU A 67 8.44 -14.71 10.03
N GLU A 68 9.77 -14.71 10.12
CA GLU A 68 10.63 -15.69 9.45
C GLU A 68 10.32 -17.13 9.89
N LYS A 69 10.08 -17.34 11.19
CA LYS A 69 9.66 -18.66 11.70
C LYS A 69 8.31 -19.09 11.12
N VAL A 70 7.32 -18.19 11.09
CA VAL A 70 6.00 -18.48 10.53
C VAL A 70 6.08 -18.81 9.03
N LEU A 71 6.92 -18.10 8.29
CA LEU A 71 7.11 -18.35 6.86
C LEU A 71 7.81 -19.70 6.61
N LYS A 72 8.86 -20.03 7.37
CA LYS A 72 9.57 -21.32 7.26
C LYS A 72 8.66 -22.52 7.57
N LEU A 73 7.77 -22.39 8.55
CA LEU A 73 6.80 -23.45 8.90
C LEU A 73 5.73 -23.70 7.84
N LYS A 74 5.50 -22.76 6.92
CA LYS A 74 4.63 -23.01 5.76
C LYS A 74 5.32 -23.81 4.66
N GLU A 75 6.65 -23.76 4.60
CA GLU A 75 7.45 -24.51 3.63
C GLU A 75 7.77 -25.91 4.15
N ASP A 76 7.96 -26.07 5.46
CA ASP A 76 8.18 -27.35 6.11
C ASP A 76 6.86 -28.01 6.58
N THR A 77 6.51 -29.15 6.00
CA THR A 77 5.38 -30.00 6.44
C THR A 77 5.57 -30.64 7.83
N SER A 78 6.61 -30.29 8.58
CA SER A 78 6.87 -30.82 9.91
C SER A 78 6.33 -29.87 10.99
N GLY A 79 5.22 -30.28 11.62
CA GLY A 79 4.43 -29.48 12.54
C GLY A 79 5.10 -29.14 13.87
N ALA A 80 6.02 -28.19 13.88
CA ALA A 80 6.34 -27.46 15.10
C ALA A 80 5.21 -26.44 15.36
N ALA A 81 4.47 -26.64 16.44
CA ALA A 81 3.41 -25.73 16.84
C ALA A 81 3.99 -24.34 17.15
N LEU A 82 3.46 -23.30 16.50
CA LEU A 82 3.77 -21.92 16.82
C LEU A 82 3.18 -21.55 18.18
N ASP A 83 3.95 -20.81 18.97
CA ASP A 83 3.50 -20.25 20.22
C ASP A 83 2.40 -19.19 19.99
N GLU A 84 1.31 -19.28 20.76
CA GLU A 84 0.12 -18.42 20.62
C GLU A 84 0.46 -16.93 20.78
N LEU A 85 1.37 -16.60 21.70
CA LEU A 85 1.81 -15.22 21.95
C LEU A 85 2.58 -14.66 20.75
N SER A 86 3.41 -15.49 20.12
CA SER A 86 4.16 -15.11 18.92
C SER A 86 3.21 -14.80 17.75
N LEU A 87 2.20 -15.63 17.51
CA LEU A 87 1.18 -15.38 16.48
C LEU A 87 0.32 -14.15 16.79
N LEU A 88 -0.01 -13.93 18.06
CA LEU A 88 -0.73 -12.74 18.50
C LEU A 88 0.08 -11.46 18.29
N ASN A 89 1.38 -11.49 18.58
CA ASN A 89 2.29 -10.37 18.33
C ASN A 89 2.26 -9.99 16.86
N VAL A 90 2.37 -10.96 15.96
CA VAL A 90 2.27 -10.72 14.51
C VAL A 90 0.87 -10.22 14.11
N PHE A 91 -0.21 -10.76 14.68
CA PHE A 91 -1.57 -10.36 14.32
C PHE A 91 -1.90 -8.92 14.75
N LYS A 92 -1.60 -8.54 16.00
CA LYS A 92 -1.84 -7.18 16.53
C LYS A 92 -1.16 -6.10 15.72
N ILE A 93 -0.05 -6.47 15.11
CA ILE A 93 0.83 -5.57 14.43
C ILE A 93 0.38 -5.35 12.97
N GLY A 94 -0.58 -6.13 12.46
CA GLY A 94 -1.28 -5.82 11.21
C GLY A 94 -0.61 -6.40 9.96
N THR A 95 -0.24 -7.68 10.00
CA THR A 95 0.50 -8.31 8.89
C THR A 95 -0.39 -8.71 7.70
N SER A 96 0.25 -8.91 6.54
CA SER A 96 -0.37 -9.02 5.21
C SER A 96 0.48 -9.80 4.20
N ALA A 97 -0.19 -10.48 3.25
CA ALA A 97 0.35 -11.32 2.15
C ALA A 97 -0.72 -12.19 1.46
N GLY A 98 -1.13 -11.74 0.27
CA GLY A 98 -1.26 -12.63 -0.88
C GLY A 98 -0.20 -12.15 -1.85
N GLY A 99 0.99 -12.76 -1.86
CA GLY A 99 2.17 -12.20 -2.55
C GLY A 99 2.66 -10.83 -2.02
N ALA A 100 2.02 -10.30 -0.97
CA ALA A 100 2.33 -8.99 -0.39
C ALA A 100 3.31 -9.12 0.78
N ARG A 101 4.14 -8.09 0.94
CA ARG A 101 5.25 -8.02 1.89
C ARG A 101 4.71 -7.88 3.32
N PRO A 102 5.35 -8.48 4.35
CA PRO A 102 4.91 -8.30 5.73
C PRO A 102 4.90 -6.81 6.09
N LYS A 103 3.84 -6.36 6.76
CA LYS A 103 3.71 -4.96 7.19
C LYS A 103 3.30 -4.88 8.65
N ILE A 104 3.72 -3.80 9.30
CA ILE A 104 3.48 -3.56 10.71
C ILE A 104 2.98 -2.13 10.95
N LEU A 105 2.16 -1.93 11.97
CA LEU A 105 1.69 -0.62 12.42
C LEU A 105 2.41 -0.22 13.70
N ILE A 106 3.11 0.91 13.66
CA ILE A 106 3.85 1.44 14.81
C ILE A 106 3.48 2.89 15.08
N SER A 107 3.64 3.33 16.32
CA SER A 107 3.59 4.74 16.72
C SER A 107 4.91 5.11 17.37
N GLU A 108 5.60 6.10 16.81
CA GLU A 108 6.88 6.62 17.28
C GLU A 108 6.64 7.97 17.99
N HIS A 109 6.93 8.04 19.28
CA HIS A 109 6.73 9.26 20.06
C HIS A 109 7.65 10.38 19.55
N LYS A 110 7.09 11.57 19.26
CA LYS A 110 7.82 12.67 18.60
C LYS A 110 9.00 13.19 19.41
N GLU A 111 8.87 13.27 20.74
CA GLU A 111 9.96 13.75 21.61
C GLU A 111 10.95 12.66 22.04
N THR A 112 10.44 11.49 22.47
CA THR A 112 11.29 10.44 23.09
C THR A 112 11.81 9.42 22.08
N GLY A 113 11.26 9.36 20.87
CA GLY A 113 11.56 8.32 19.88
C GLY A 113 11.07 6.92 20.26
N LYS A 114 10.35 6.76 21.38
CA LYS A 114 9.85 5.46 21.83
C LYS A 114 8.82 4.91 20.85
N ILE A 115 8.99 3.65 20.46
CA ILE A 115 8.09 2.93 19.56
C ILE A 115 7.11 2.05 20.36
N ILE A 116 5.83 2.14 20.02
CA ILE A 116 4.75 1.29 20.54
C ILE A 116 3.86 0.76 19.38
N ALA A 117 2.89 -0.09 19.71
CA ALA A 117 1.88 -0.55 18.76
C ALA A 117 1.05 0.60 18.20
N GLY A 118 0.93 0.65 16.87
CA GLY A 118 0.21 1.70 16.14
C GLY A 118 -1.16 1.28 15.62
N ASP A 119 -1.72 0.18 16.13
CA ASP A 119 -3.04 -0.31 15.75
C ASP A 119 -4.16 0.53 16.42
N ARG A 120 -4.00 0.88 17.69
CA ARG A 120 -4.98 1.67 18.48
C ARG A 120 -4.58 3.11 18.77
N GLU A 121 -3.29 3.41 18.89
CA GLU A 121 -2.81 4.75 19.22
C GLU A 121 -3.16 5.77 18.12
N THR A 122 -3.57 6.97 18.53
CA THR A 122 -4.03 8.06 17.64
C THR A 122 -3.57 9.45 18.08
N SER A 123 -2.94 9.61 19.24
CA SER A 123 -2.60 10.92 19.78
C SER A 123 -1.60 11.68 18.91
N GLU A 124 -1.67 13.01 18.95
CA GLU A 124 -0.74 13.89 18.25
C GLU A 124 0.71 13.81 18.80
N ASP A 125 0.93 13.15 19.93
CA ASP A 125 2.26 12.97 20.51
C ASP A 125 3.12 12.00 19.67
N TYR A 126 2.49 11.25 18.76
CA TYR A 126 3.12 10.21 17.96
C TYR A 126 3.09 10.51 16.47
N ASN A 127 4.11 10.00 15.79
CA ASN A 127 4.10 9.76 14.35
C ASN A 127 3.63 8.31 14.12
N HIS A 128 2.48 8.15 13.47
CA HIS A 128 1.93 6.82 13.17
C HIS A 128 2.42 6.34 11.81
N TYR A 129 3.04 5.17 11.76
CA TYR A 129 3.61 4.60 10.56
C TYR A 129 2.98 3.25 10.21
N LEU A 130 2.83 3.03 8.91
CA LEU A 130 2.81 1.68 8.34
C LEU A 130 4.23 1.38 7.86
N VAL A 131 4.79 0.27 8.31
CA VAL A 131 6.15 -0.16 7.97
C VAL A 131 6.07 -1.46 7.19
N LYS A 132 6.61 -1.48 5.98
CA LYS A 132 6.82 -2.69 5.17
C LYS A 132 8.19 -3.26 5.53
N LEU A 133 8.19 -4.52 5.97
CA LEU A 133 9.36 -5.20 6.46
C LEU A 133 10.10 -5.92 5.34
N HIS A 134 11.42 -5.80 5.39
CA HIS A 134 12.34 -6.56 4.57
C HIS A 134 12.69 -7.83 5.33
N LEU A 135 12.68 -8.97 4.64
CA LEU A 135 13.13 -10.26 5.18
C LEU A 135 14.31 -10.75 4.35
N ASP A 136 15.37 -11.23 5.01
CA ASP A 136 16.65 -11.53 4.35
C ASP A 136 16.55 -12.71 3.34
N ASP A 137 15.52 -13.56 3.46
CA ASP A 137 15.23 -14.66 2.52
C ASP A 137 14.47 -14.19 1.24
N SER A 138 14.32 -12.88 1.01
CA SER A 138 13.56 -12.32 -0.13
C SER A 138 14.40 -12.15 -1.41
N ASP A 139 13.92 -12.68 -2.56
CA ASP A 139 14.29 -12.45 -3.99
C ASP A 139 15.74 -12.03 -4.40
N GLY A 140 16.74 -12.07 -3.50
CA GLY A 140 18.10 -11.56 -3.70
C GLY A 140 18.28 -10.03 -3.64
N TYR A 141 17.25 -9.25 -3.29
CA TYR A 141 17.35 -7.79 -3.19
C TYR A 141 16.31 -7.18 -2.25
N ASN A 142 16.59 -5.96 -1.76
CA ASN A 142 15.67 -5.24 -0.88
C ASN A 142 14.61 -4.46 -1.68
N LYS A 143 13.37 -4.97 -1.61
CA LYS A 143 12.20 -4.41 -2.29
C LYS A 143 11.69 -3.12 -1.66
N GLU A 144 11.90 -2.96 -0.36
CA GLU A 144 11.51 -1.79 0.43
C GLU A 144 12.34 -0.57 0.02
N LYS A 145 13.63 -0.77 -0.31
CA LYS A 145 14.49 0.25 -0.93
C LYS A 145 14.03 0.64 -2.33
N VAL A 146 13.59 -0.33 -3.15
CA VAL A 146 13.00 -0.04 -4.48
C VAL A 146 11.73 0.81 -4.32
N GLU A 147 10.86 0.47 -3.38
CA GLU A 147 9.66 1.26 -3.09
C GLU A 147 9.99 2.66 -2.54
N TYR A 148 11.02 2.77 -1.69
CA TYR A 148 11.50 4.08 -1.21
C TYR A 148 12.05 4.95 -2.35
N ALA A 149 12.78 4.35 -3.31
CA ALA A 149 13.23 5.04 -4.52
C ALA A 149 12.04 5.58 -5.34
N TYR A 150 10.97 4.78 -5.49
CA TYR A 150 9.76 5.21 -6.18
C TYR A 150 9.04 6.33 -5.43
N TYR A 151 9.01 6.29 -4.09
CA TYR A 151 8.53 7.39 -3.27
C TYR A 151 9.30 8.69 -3.53
N LEU A 152 10.64 8.64 -3.56
CA LEU A 152 11.47 9.82 -3.84
C LEU A 152 11.16 10.42 -5.22
N LEU A 153 11.12 9.57 -6.26
CA LEU A 153 10.78 9.99 -7.62
C LEU A 153 9.34 10.54 -7.73
N ALA A 154 8.38 9.92 -7.05
CA ALA A 154 7.00 10.39 -7.03
C ALA A 154 6.88 11.76 -6.35
N ARG A 155 7.60 11.99 -5.25
CA ARG A 155 7.66 13.31 -4.59
C ARG A 155 8.27 14.36 -5.51
N GLU A 156 9.33 14.02 -6.23
CA GLU A 156 9.98 14.92 -7.21
C GLU A 156 9.06 15.24 -8.39
N ALA A 157 8.26 14.26 -8.84
CA ALA A 157 7.18 14.47 -9.82
C ALA A 157 6.05 15.38 -9.30
N GLY A 158 6.05 15.71 -8.00
CA GLY A 158 4.97 16.42 -7.33
C GLY A 158 3.69 15.59 -7.18
N VAL A 159 3.82 14.26 -7.08
CA VAL A 159 2.76 13.37 -6.60
C VAL A 159 2.66 13.55 -5.09
N ASP A 160 1.46 13.87 -4.62
CA ASP A 160 1.20 13.97 -3.19
C ASP A 160 1.25 12.58 -2.54
N MET A 161 2.09 12.43 -1.52
CA MET A 161 2.40 11.20 -0.79
C MET A 161 2.77 11.56 0.63
N MET A 162 2.43 10.70 1.59
CA MET A 162 2.81 10.90 2.97
C MET A 162 4.34 10.84 3.15
N PRO A 163 4.91 11.65 4.07
CA PRO A 163 6.33 11.55 4.39
C PRO A 163 6.70 10.12 4.77
N SER A 164 7.76 9.63 4.12
CA SER A 164 8.23 8.27 4.27
C SER A 164 9.74 8.26 4.56
N LYS A 165 10.21 7.22 5.26
CA LYS A 165 11.61 7.03 5.65
C LYS A 165 11.99 5.55 5.58
N LEU A 166 13.29 5.26 5.52
CA LEU A 166 13.80 3.93 5.79
C LEU A 166 14.14 3.78 7.28
N ILE A 167 13.68 2.70 7.91
CA ILE A 167 14.11 2.28 9.24
C ILE A 167 15.30 1.33 9.05
N GLU A 168 16.41 1.62 9.73
CA GLU A 168 17.66 0.84 9.69
C GLU A 168 18.21 0.64 8.27
N ASN A 169 17.93 1.58 7.36
CA ASN A 169 18.25 1.46 5.93
C ASN A 169 17.73 0.18 5.27
N LYS A 170 16.65 -0.43 5.81
CA LYS A 170 16.10 -1.71 5.32
C LYS A 170 14.60 -1.71 5.15
N HIS A 171 13.85 -1.15 6.08
CA HIS A 171 12.39 -1.24 6.10
C HIS A 171 11.75 0.06 5.65
N PHE A 172 10.72 -0.01 4.80
CA PHE A 172 10.04 1.18 4.28
C PHE A 172 8.91 1.60 5.22
N ALA A 173 9.02 2.76 5.85
CA ALA A 173 8.02 3.33 6.74
C ALA A 173 7.35 4.54 6.09
N THR A 174 6.03 4.55 6.02
CA THR A 174 5.24 5.68 5.53
C THR A 174 4.28 6.17 6.60
N LEU A 175 4.18 7.49 6.77
CA LEU A 175 3.21 8.07 7.70
C LEU A 175 1.80 7.71 7.26
N ARG A 176 0.96 7.38 8.24
CA ARG A 176 -0.44 7.01 8.02
C ARG A 176 -1.30 8.24 7.79
N TYR A 177 -1.78 8.45 6.56
CA TYR A 177 -2.72 9.53 6.27
C TYR A 177 -4.08 9.36 6.99
N ASP A 178 -4.41 8.14 7.43
CA ASP A 178 -5.65 7.82 8.14
C ASP A 178 -5.59 7.99 9.67
N ARG A 179 -4.45 8.48 10.17
CA ARG A 179 -4.16 8.79 11.59
C ARG A 179 -3.43 10.13 11.66
N GLN A 180 -4.20 11.21 11.69
CA GLN A 180 -3.68 12.57 11.60
C GLN A 180 -4.43 13.46 12.58
N ASN A 181 -3.70 14.41 13.17
CA ASN A 181 -4.25 15.42 14.09
C ASN A 181 -5.03 14.82 15.28
N GLY A 182 -4.52 13.75 15.90
CA GLY A 182 -5.17 13.15 17.07
C GLY A 182 -6.37 12.27 16.72
N GLU A 183 -6.69 12.12 15.42
CA GLU A 183 -7.96 11.57 14.97
C GLU A 183 -7.78 10.50 13.88
N LYS A 184 -8.79 9.63 13.80
CA LYS A 184 -8.95 8.69 12.69
C LYS A 184 -9.67 9.39 11.54
N GLN A 185 -9.09 9.33 10.34
CA GLN A 185 -9.70 9.93 9.16
C GLN A 185 -10.60 8.91 8.46
N HIS A 186 -11.78 9.32 8.01
CA HIS A 186 -12.67 8.42 7.27
C HIS A 186 -12.16 8.22 5.85
N VAL A 187 -11.75 6.99 5.54
CA VAL A 187 -11.13 6.61 4.27
C VAL A 187 -11.85 5.41 3.68
N LEU A 188 -12.08 5.43 2.37
CA LEU A 188 -12.52 4.27 1.59
C LEU A 188 -11.73 4.17 0.30
N THR A 189 -11.30 2.97 -0.08
CA THR A 189 -10.73 2.73 -1.41
C THR A 189 -11.83 2.74 -2.47
N VAL A 190 -11.47 2.78 -3.76
CA VAL A 190 -12.47 2.61 -4.83
C VAL A 190 -13.22 1.30 -4.66
N THR A 191 -12.52 0.19 -4.37
CA THR A 191 -13.16 -1.09 -4.04
C THR A 191 -14.06 -0.99 -2.80
N GLY A 192 -13.64 -0.25 -1.78
CA GLY A 192 -14.46 0.04 -0.60
C GLY A 192 -15.76 0.74 -0.94
N LEU A 193 -15.73 1.75 -1.81
CA LEU A 193 -16.89 2.54 -2.23
C LEU A 193 -17.84 1.78 -3.14
N THR A 194 -17.30 1.07 -4.13
CA THR A 194 -18.11 0.51 -5.23
C THR A 194 -18.38 -0.98 -5.11
N GLY A 195 -17.56 -1.70 -4.33
CA GLY A 195 -17.56 -3.17 -4.31
C GLY A 195 -16.91 -3.81 -5.53
N TRP A 196 -16.28 -3.02 -6.42
CA TRP A 196 -15.62 -3.54 -7.62
C TRP A 196 -14.30 -4.22 -7.29
N ASP A 197 -14.02 -5.31 -8.00
CA ASP A 197 -12.77 -6.05 -7.90
C ASP A 197 -12.23 -6.41 -9.30
N PHE A 198 -10.90 -6.41 -9.43
CA PHE A 198 -10.22 -6.65 -10.71
C PHE A 198 -10.37 -8.09 -11.25
N LYS A 199 -10.51 -9.09 -10.39
CA LYS A 199 -10.62 -10.51 -10.76
C LYS A 199 -12.03 -10.89 -11.19
N GLY A 200 -13.05 -10.43 -10.47
CA GLY A 200 -14.45 -10.74 -10.72
C GLY A 200 -15.10 -9.83 -11.76
N GLN A 201 -14.64 -8.57 -11.85
CA GLN A 201 -15.23 -7.52 -12.70
C GLN A 201 -14.14 -6.71 -13.42
N PRO A 202 -13.33 -7.33 -14.29
CA PRO A 202 -12.21 -6.68 -14.95
C PRO A 202 -12.61 -5.46 -15.80
N GLU A 203 -13.86 -5.39 -16.26
CA GLU A 203 -14.46 -4.24 -16.94
C GLU A 203 -14.60 -3.00 -16.05
N ASN A 204 -14.72 -3.18 -14.74
CA ASN A 204 -14.80 -2.09 -13.77
C ASN A 204 -13.42 -1.55 -13.39
N SER A 205 -12.36 -2.34 -13.63
CA SER A 205 -10.98 -2.01 -13.27
C SER A 205 -10.29 -1.18 -14.36
N SER A 206 -10.69 0.10 -14.45
CA SER A 206 -10.19 1.09 -15.41
C SER A 206 -9.98 2.46 -14.75
N TYR A 207 -9.04 3.27 -15.27
CA TYR A 207 -8.85 4.63 -14.78
C TYR A 207 -10.10 5.49 -15.02
N GLU A 208 -10.78 5.33 -16.14
CA GLU A 208 -12.03 6.01 -16.46
C GLU A 208 -13.05 5.87 -15.33
N ASN A 209 -13.16 4.66 -14.76
CA ASN A 209 -14.07 4.41 -13.67
C ASN A 209 -13.57 5.00 -12.34
N VAL A 210 -12.26 4.99 -12.06
CA VAL A 210 -11.70 5.68 -10.89
C VAL A 210 -11.97 7.19 -10.96
N PHE A 211 -11.78 7.81 -12.13
CA PHE A 211 -12.11 9.23 -12.35
C PHE A 211 -13.61 9.51 -12.24
N LYS A 212 -14.48 8.62 -12.75
CA LYS A 212 -15.94 8.76 -12.57
C LYS A 212 -16.36 8.67 -11.10
N VAL A 213 -15.74 7.80 -10.31
CA VAL A 213 -15.95 7.73 -8.85
C VAL A 213 -15.50 9.05 -8.21
N ALA A 214 -14.33 9.57 -8.58
CA ALA A 214 -13.83 10.85 -8.10
C ALA A 214 -14.81 12.01 -8.40
N LEU A 215 -15.35 12.07 -9.63
CA LEU A 215 -16.38 13.06 -10.00
C LEU A 215 -17.68 12.86 -9.24
N GLY A 216 -18.13 11.62 -9.04
CA GLY A 216 -19.35 11.31 -8.28
C GLY A 216 -19.25 11.66 -6.80
N LEU A 217 -18.04 11.69 -6.24
CA LEU A 217 -17.73 12.19 -4.90
C LEU A 217 -17.50 13.72 -4.87
N GLU A 218 -17.57 14.38 -6.01
CA GLU A 218 -17.33 15.82 -6.16
C GLU A 218 -15.97 16.28 -5.64
N VAL A 219 -14.93 15.44 -5.82
CA VAL A 219 -13.59 15.81 -5.35
C VAL A 219 -13.08 17.07 -6.06
N PRO A 220 -12.29 17.93 -5.40
CA PRO A 220 -11.74 19.12 -6.02
C PRO A 220 -10.93 18.81 -7.28
N HIS A 221 -10.94 19.71 -8.27
CA HIS A 221 -10.22 19.52 -9.53
C HIS A 221 -8.71 19.27 -9.36
N LYS A 222 -8.09 19.83 -8.32
CA LYS A 222 -6.69 19.56 -7.95
C LYS A 222 -6.42 18.07 -7.69
N ASP A 223 -7.41 17.35 -7.17
CA ASP A 223 -7.30 15.93 -6.83
C ASP A 223 -7.46 15.07 -8.10
N LEU A 224 -8.27 15.52 -9.08
CA LEU A 224 -8.28 14.91 -10.42
C LEU A 224 -6.93 15.06 -11.14
N GLN A 225 -6.27 16.22 -10.99
CA GLN A 225 -4.91 16.41 -11.51
C GLN A 225 -3.89 15.51 -10.81
N GLN A 226 -4.01 15.31 -9.49
CA GLN A 226 -3.17 14.36 -8.75
C GLN A 226 -3.42 12.91 -9.19
N LEU A 227 -4.68 12.52 -9.42
CA LEU A 227 -5.03 11.20 -9.95
C LEU A 227 -4.43 10.97 -11.34
N PHE A 228 -4.50 11.98 -12.22
CA PHE A 228 -3.86 11.93 -13.54
C PHE A 228 -2.34 11.78 -13.42
N LYS A 229 -1.71 12.56 -12.54
CA LYS A 229 -0.26 12.48 -12.29
C LYS A 229 0.16 11.07 -11.82
N ARG A 230 -0.59 10.46 -10.90
CA ARG A 230 -0.36 9.07 -10.44
C ARG A 230 -0.51 8.06 -11.57
N MET A 231 -1.54 8.22 -12.40
CA MET A 231 -1.74 7.38 -13.59
C MET A 231 -0.53 7.42 -14.52
N VAL A 232 -0.06 8.63 -14.85
CA VAL A 232 1.09 8.83 -15.74
C VAL A 232 2.36 8.26 -15.10
N PHE A 233 2.60 8.50 -13.82
CA PHE A 233 3.72 7.94 -13.06
C PHE A 233 3.71 6.41 -13.11
N ASN A 234 2.58 5.77 -12.83
CA ASN A 234 2.44 4.32 -12.86
C ASN A 234 2.74 3.72 -14.24
N VAL A 235 2.36 4.41 -15.32
CA VAL A 235 2.67 3.93 -16.69
C VAL A 235 4.16 4.08 -17.01
N ILE A 236 4.77 5.25 -16.75
CA ILE A 236 6.18 5.53 -17.07
C ILE A 236 7.12 4.66 -16.24
N PHE A 237 6.89 4.60 -14.92
CA PHE A 237 7.71 3.85 -13.97
C PHE A 237 7.25 2.39 -13.80
N ARG A 238 6.40 1.87 -14.70
CA ARG A 238 6.02 0.45 -14.73
C ARG A 238 5.44 -0.10 -13.42
N ASN A 239 4.70 0.72 -12.67
CA ASN A 239 3.86 0.20 -11.60
C ASN A 239 2.59 -0.42 -12.20
N VAL A 240 2.60 -1.73 -12.36
CA VAL A 240 1.50 -2.50 -12.98
C VAL A 240 0.47 -3.02 -11.99
N ASP A 241 0.74 -2.89 -10.69
CA ASP A 241 -0.15 -3.34 -9.61
C ASP A 241 -0.98 -2.19 -9.03
N ASP A 242 -1.37 -1.24 -9.88
CA ASP A 242 -2.10 -0.02 -9.53
C ASP A 242 -3.62 -0.22 -9.38
N HIS A 243 -4.05 -1.35 -8.79
CA HIS A 243 -5.45 -1.79 -8.73
C HIS A 243 -6.37 -0.87 -7.91
N LEU A 244 -7.69 -1.11 -7.97
CA LEU A 244 -8.72 -0.28 -7.32
C LEU A 244 -8.53 -0.05 -5.80
N LYS A 245 -7.87 -0.96 -5.07
CA LYS A 245 -7.53 -0.75 -3.64
C LYS A 245 -6.37 0.22 -3.39
N ASN A 246 -5.63 0.60 -4.43
CA ASN A 246 -4.49 1.54 -4.35
C ASN A 246 -4.90 2.98 -4.66
N HIS A 247 -6.20 3.21 -4.85
CA HIS A 247 -6.79 4.54 -5.00
C HIS A 247 -7.86 4.70 -3.92
N GLY A 248 -7.67 5.65 -3.02
CA GLY A 248 -8.59 5.91 -1.93
C GLY A 248 -9.04 7.36 -1.84
N PHE A 249 -10.19 7.56 -1.23
CA PHE A 249 -10.78 8.86 -0.95
C PHE A 249 -10.96 9.02 0.55
N THR A 250 -10.69 10.22 1.05
CA THR A 250 -10.85 10.60 2.44
C THR A 250 -11.94 11.66 2.54
N TYR A 251 -12.79 11.56 3.55
CA TYR A 251 -13.80 12.57 3.83
C TYR A 251 -13.24 13.58 4.83
N ASN A 252 -13.24 14.85 4.45
CA ASN A 252 -12.86 15.97 5.30
C ASN A 252 -14.11 16.58 5.92
N LYS A 253 -14.26 16.42 7.24
CA LYS A 253 -15.41 16.92 8.01
C LYS A 253 -15.45 18.44 8.09
N ASP A 254 -14.30 19.11 8.04
CA ASP A 254 -14.20 20.56 8.24
C ASP A 254 -14.61 21.32 6.98
N SER A 255 -14.30 20.77 5.81
CA SER A 255 -14.71 21.31 4.50
C SER A 255 -15.94 20.64 3.90
N ASP A 256 -16.52 19.64 4.58
CA ASP A 256 -17.63 18.80 4.11
C ASP A 256 -17.40 18.30 2.67
N SER A 257 -16.22 17.72 2.42
CA SER A 257 -15.82 17.34 1.07
C SER A 257 -15.04 16.03 1.04
N TRP A 258 -15.23 15.26 -0.02
CA TRP A 258 -14.33 14.16 -0.35
C TRP A 258 -13.07 14.67 -1.04
N ASN A 259 -11.94 14.05 -0.71
CA ASN A 259 -10.65 14.33 -1.31
C ASN A 259 -9.97 13.03 -1.72
N LEU A 260 -9.10 13.10 -2.71
CA LEU A 260 -8.20 11.98 -3.01
C LEU A 260 -7.19 11.86 -1.85
N THR A 261 -7.03 10.65 -1.32
CA THR A 261 -5.97 10.35 -0.33
C THR A 261 -4.58 10.61 -0.92
N PRO A 262 -3.54 10.89 -0.13
CA PRO A 262 -2.15 10.81 -0.61
C PRO A 262 -1.85 9.47 -1.29
N ALA A 263 -0.96 9.43 -2.26
CA ALA A 263 -0.57 8.18 -2.93
C ALA A 263 0.20 7.26 -1.97
N TYR A 264 0.07 5.96 -2.21
CA TYR A 264 0.74 4.87 -1.51
C TYR A 264 0.96 3.71 -2.47
N ASP A 265 1.77 2.72 -2.06
CA ASP A 265 2.05 1.49 -2.82
C ASP A 265 2.57 1.73 -4.25
N LEU A 266 3.48 2.71 -4.39
CA LEU A 266 4.20 2.97 -5.66
C LEU A 266 5.51 2.17 -5.68
N THR A 267 5.60 1.14 -6.52
CA THR A 267 6.80 0.30 -6.64
C THR A 267 6.85 -0.37 -8.01
N TYR A 268 8.03 -0.87 -8.39
CA TYR A 268 8.10 -1.94 -9.37
C TYR A 268 7.56 -3.22 -8.73
N ALA A 269 6.38 -3.67 -9.16
CA ALA A 269 5.64 -4.76 -8.50
C ALA A 269 6.10 -6.17 -8.93
N LEU A 270 6.76 -6.28 -10.09
CA LEU A 270 7.25 -7.55 -10.61
C LEU A 270 8.60 -7.92 -10.00
N ASN A 271 8.97 -9.21 -10.05
CA ASN A 271 10.35 -9.60 -9.78
C ASN A 271 11.22 -9.25 -10.99
N PRO A 272 12.17 -8.30 -10.89
CA PRO A 272 13.01 -7.86 -12.01
C PRO A 272 13.98 -8.94 -12.51
N LEU A 273 14.19 -10.02 -11.73
CA LEU A 273 15.03 -11.15 -12.10
C LEU A 273 14.30 -12.16 -13.01
N PHE A 274 12.97 -12.03 -13.17
CA PHE A 274 12.17 -12.92 -13.99
C PHE A 274 11.77 -12.27 -15.31
N THR A 275 11.75 -13.07 -16.38
CA THR A 275 11.22 -12.65 -17.68
C THR A 275 9.75 -13.05 -17.78
N PHE A 276 8.87 -12.06 -17.91
CA PHE A 276 7.44 -12.28 -18.10
C PHE A 276 7.09 -12.21 -19.59
N LYS A 277 6.37 -13.23 -20.10
CA LYS A 277 5.93 -13.25 -21.51
C LYS A 277 4.99 -12.10 -21.86
N ALA A 278 4.13 -11.74 -20.91
CA ALA A 278 3.24 -10.59 -21.00
C ALA A 278 2.98 -10.05 -19.60
N THR A 279 2.95 -8.72 -19.47
CA THR A 279 2.64 -8.05 -18.21
C THR A 279 1.49 -7.10 -18.45
N TYR A 280 0.36 -7.38 -17.81
CA TYR A 280 -0.85 -6.59 -17.87
C TYR A 280 -0.99 -5.77 -16.60
N ARG A 281 -1.26 -4.48 -16.75
CA ARG A 281 -1.54 -3.59 -15.62
C ARG A 281 -2.96 -3.79 -15.07
N ALA A 282 -3.12 -3.53 -13.77
CA ALA A 282 -4.33 -3.80 -13.02
C ALA A 282 -5.50 -2.87 -13.37
N LEU A 283 -5.26 -1.60 -13.67
CA LEU A 283 -6.27 -0.70 -14.23
C LEU A 283 -6.04 -0.51 -15.73
N SER A 284 -7.06 -0.68 -16.56
CA SER A 284 -6.95 -0.31 -17.98
C SER A 284 -6.95 1.22 -18.16
N ILE A 285 -6.41 1.68 -19.28
CA ILE A 285 -6.57 3.06 -19.79
C ILE A 285 -7.04 2.93 -21.24
N ASN A 286 -8.17 3.54 -21.58
CA ASN A 286 -8.78 3.48 -22.90
C ASN A 286 -8.97 2.02 -23.37
N GLY A 287 -9.42 1.16 -22.45
CA GLY A 287 -9.57 -0.29 -22.68
C GLY A 287 -8.27 -1.10 -22.80
N LYS A 288 -7.09 -0.45 -22.77
CA LYS A 288 -5.79 -1.11 -22.91
C LYS A 288 -5.13 -1.41 -21.57
N ARG A 289 -4.44 -2.55 -21.49
CA ARG A 289 -3.63 -2.98 -20.33
C ARG A 289 -2.14 -3.15 -20.66
N THR A 290 -1.79 -2.98 -21.91
CA THR A 290 -0.44 -3.05 -22.46
C THR A 290 -0.30 -1.94 -23.50
N GLU A 291 0.93 -1.56 -23.82
CA GLU A 291 1.21 -0.65 -24.95
C GLU A 291 0.41 0.66 -24.88
N ILE A 292 0.35 1.25 -23.67
CA ILE A 292 -0.28 2.55 -23.44
C ILE A 292 0.53 3.62 -24.18
N THR A 293 -0.14 4.43 -24.99
CA THR A 293 0.48 5.51 -25.77
C THR A 293 0.13 6.88 -25.18
N VAL A 294 0.81 7.95 -25.62
CA VAL A 294 0.46 9.31 -25.18
C VAL A 294 -0.99 9.65 -25.54
N LYS A 295 -1.50 9.15 -26.67
CA LYS A 295 -2.90 9.36 -27.07
C LYS A 295 -3.90 8.78 -26.06
N ASP A 296 -3.58 7.63 -25.49
CA ASP A 296 -4.44 6.99 -24.49
C ASP A 296 -4.49 7.81 -23.19
N LEU A 297 -3.35 8.38 -22.77
CA LEU A 297 -3.29 9.29 -21.62
C LEU A 297 -4.04 10.61 -21.89
N LEU A 298 -3.84 11.20 -23.07
CA LEU A 298 -4.49 12.45 -23.45
C LEU A 298 -6.01 12.32 -23.58
N ALA A 299 -6.51 11.15 -23.98
CA ALA A 299 -7.95 10.88 -24.00
C ALA A 299 -8.58 10.95 -22.61
N ILE A 300 -7.91 10.41 -21.58
CA ILE A 300 -8.33 10.56 -20.17
C ILE A 300 -8.26 12.03 -19.77
N ALA A 301 -7.15 12.71 -20.10
CA ALA A 301 -6.97 14.11 -19.77
C ALA A 301 -8.07 15.02 -20.33
N GLU A 302 -8.48 14.78 -21.59
CA GLU A 302 -9.57 15.51 -22.25
C GLU A 302 -10.92 15.22 -21.57
N ALA A 303 -11.23 13.94 -21.35
CA ALA A 303 -12.49 13.50 -20.75
C ALA A 303 -12.71 14.09 -19.33
N PHE A 304 -11.64 14.29 -18.56
CA PHE A 304 -11.70 14.80 -17.19
C PHE A 304 -11.13 16.21 -17.03
N VAL A 305 -10.96 16.93 -18.15
CA VAL A 305 -10.56 18.36 -18.20
C VAL A 305 -9.28 18.64 -17.39
N ILE A 306 -8.27 17.79 -17.54
CA ILE A 306 -6.98 17.93 -16.86
C ILE A 306 -6.22 19.13 -17.45
N LYS A 307 -5.68 19.96 -16.58
CA LYS A 307 -4.88 21.13 -16.98
C LYS A 307 -3.44 20.70 -17.30
N ASN A 308 -2.89 21.24 -18.39
CA ASN A 308 -1.52 20.99 -18.85
C ASN A 308 -1.10 19.49 -18.86
N PRO A 309 -1.89 18.58 -19.47
CA PRO A 309 -1.59 17.15 -19.40
C PRO A 309 -0.28 16.78 -20.11
N LYS A 310 0.10 17.53 -21.16
CA LYS A 310 1.38 17.33 -21.86
C LYS A 310 2.57 17.68 -20.97
N GLY A 311 2.53 18.82 -20.29
CA GLY A 311 3.58 19.19 -19.33
C GLY A 311 3.69 18.17 -18.19
N ILE A 312 2.57 17.69 -17.64
CA ILE A 312 2.61 16.61 -16.62
C ILE A 312 3.31 15.35 -17.14
N ILE A 313 3.04 14.95 -18.39
CA ILE A 313 3.70 13.79 -19.01
C ILE A 313 5.19 14.05 -19.22
N GLU A 314 5.54 15.23 -19.73
CA GLU A 314 6.93 15.63 -19.96
C GLU A 314 7.73 15.66 -18.66
N ASP A 315 7.24 16.37 -17.63
CA ASP A 315 7.88 16.48 -16.31
C ASP A 315 8.18 15.10 -15.70
N ILE A 316 7.25 14.14 -15.79
CA ILE A 316 7.46 12.79 -15.24
C ILE A 316 8.46 11.99 -16.08
N GLN A 317 8.47 12.15 -17.41
CA GLN A 317 9.46 11.49 -18.27
C GLN A 317 10.88 12.03 -18.09
N GLU A 318 11.02 13.28 -17.65
CA GLU A 318 12.31 13.89 -17.34
C GLU A 318 12.95 13.27 -16.09
N LEU A 319 12.17 12.62 -15.22
CA LEU A 319 12.67 11.89 -14.05
C LEU A 319 13.23 10.49 -14.35
N ILE A 320 13.11 10.00 -15.60
CA ILE A 320 13.60 8.66 -15.95
C ILE A 320 15.09 8.47 -15.63
N PRO A 321 16.01 9.39 -15.97
CA PRO A 321 17.42 9.24 -15.62
C PRO A 321 17.67 9.24 -14.11
N ARG A 322 16.82 9.94 -13.33
CA ARG A 322 16.95 10.06 -11.87
C ARG A 322 16.73 8.73 -11.16
N TRP A 323 16.07 7.75 -11.78
CA TRP A 323 15.96 6.39 -11.24
C TRP A 323 17.31 5.78 -10.90
N ILE A 324 18.28 5.88 -11.81
CA ILE A 324 19.60 5.26 -11.62
C ILE A 324 20.29 5.90 -10.42
N GLU A 325 20.31 7.23 -10.38
CA GLU A 325 20.98 8.00 -9.33
C GLU A 325 20.39 7.69 -7.94
N VAL A 326 19.06 7.73 -7.82
CA VAL A 326 18.37 7.42 -6.54
C VAL A 326 18.58 5.96 -6.13
N ALA A 327 18.55 5.03 -7.09
CA ALA A 327 18.72 3.61 -6.77
C ALA A 327 20.15 3.28 -6.33
N GLU A 328 21.16 3.93 -6.93
CA GLU A 328 22.56 3.82 -6.52
C GLU A 328 22.80 4.43 -5.13
N GLU A 329 22.24 5.62 -4.85
CA GLU A 329 22.28 6.26 -3.52
C GLU A 329 21.69 5.38 -2.40
N LEU A 330 20.77 4.48 -2.75
CA LEU A 330 20.13 3.54 -1.83
C LEU A 330 20.81 2.16 -1.79
N ASP A 331 21.96 1.96 -2.42
CA ASP A 331 22.66 0.67 -2.50
C ASP A 331 21.81 -0.45 -3.12
N ILE A 332 20.91 -0.13 -4.06
CA ILE A 332 20.17 -1.17 -4.80
C ILE A 332 21.16 -1.90 -5.73
N PRO A 333 21.18 -3.25 -5.76
CA PRO A 333 22.15 -3.96 -6.59
C PRO A 333 22.07 -3.57 -8.07
N GLY A 334 23.21 -3.28 -8.72
CA GLY A 334 23.24 -2.73 -10.08
C GLY A 334 22.54 -3.59 -11.14
N HIS A 335 22.48 -4.91 -10.95
CA HIS A 335 21.71 -5.80 -11.83
C HIS A 335 20.19 -5.60 -11.72
N ILE A 336 19.68 -5.26 -10.53
CA ILE A 336 18.28 -4.89 -10.27
C ILE A 336 17.98 -3.52 -10.90
N ILE A 337 18.87 -2.54 -10.70
CA ILE A 337 18.75 -1.20 -11.30
C ILE A 337 18.61 -1.31 -12.82
N THR A 338 19.51 -2.08 -13.44
CA THR A 338 19.53 -2.31 -14.89
C THR A 338 18.27 -3.03 -15.38
N ALA A 339 17.78 -4.01 -14.63
CA ALA A 339 16.58 -4.77 -14.99
C ALA A 339 15.33 -3.89 -14.96
N ILE A 340 15.13 -3.09 -13.90
CA ILE A 340 14.00 -2.16 -13.80
C ILE A 340 14.11 -1.04 -14.83
N GLN A 341 15.30 -0.48 -15.04
CA GLN A 341 15.53 0.59 -16.02
C GLN A 341 15.11 0.21 -17.45
N LYS A 342 15.26 -1.06 -17.85
CA LYS A 342 14.82 -1.56 -19.17
C LYS A 342 13.30 -1.52 -19.36
N GLU A 343 12.56 -1.58 -18.26
CA GLU A 343 11.10 -1.54 -18.26
C GLU A 343 10.54 -0.12 -18.16
N ILE A 344 11.30 0.82 -17.59
CA ILE A 344 10.96 2.25 -17.56
C ILE A 344 11.15 2.81 -18.98
N LYS A 345 10.07 3.33 -19.56
CA LYS A 345 10.07 3.81 -20.95
C LYS A 345 9.41 5.16 -21.07
N ARG A 346 9.97 5.98 -21.96
CA ARG A 346 9.26 7.13 -22.50
C ARG A 346 8.05 6.64 -23.28
N ILE A 347 6.95 7.34 -23.12
CA ILE A 347 5.70 7.13 -23.84
C ILE A 347 5.68 8.15 -24.98
N THR A 348 5.46 7.65 -26.19
CA THR A 348 5.36 8.45 -27.42
C THR A 348 3.93 8.57 -27.92
#